data_AF-A0A7V3RNK0-F1
#
_entry.id   AF-A0A7V3RNK0-F1
#
_cell.length_a   1.000
_cell.length_b   1.000
_cell.length_c   1.000
_cell.angle_alpha   90.00
_cell.angle_beta   90.00
_cell.angle_gamma   90.00
#
_symmetry.space_group_name_H-M   'P 1'
#
loop_
_entity.id
_entity.type
_entity.pdbx_description
1 polymer ?
#
loop_
_entity_poly.entity_id
_entity_poly.type
_entity_poly.pdbx_seq_one_letter_code
_entity_poly.pdbx_strand_id
1 'polypeptide(L)'
;MEFEWDPNKAARNLRKHGVSFTEAATVFDDPLSVTVPDPDHSTDEERLIIVGQSHKRRLLIVSFAERGDRFGIISARQLTRAESKAYEQEYHE
;
A
#
# COMPACT_ATOMS: atom_id res chain seq x y z
N MET A 1 -2.84 -11.36 -10.46
CA MET A 1 -2.33 -9.98 -10.23
C MET A 1 -0.89 -9.95 -10.65
N GLU A 2 -0.54 -9.03 -11.54
CA GLU A 2 0.84 -8.75 -11.95
C GLU A 2 1.27 -7.43 -11.29
N PHE A 3 2.37 -7.44 -10.54
CA PHE A 3 2.87 -6.23 -9.89
C PHE A 3 4.01 -5.63 -10.70
N GLU A 4 3.92 -4.33 -10.95
CA GLU A 4 4.94 -3.56 -11.65
C GLU A 4 5.36 -2.35 -10.82
N TRP A 5 6.63 -1.95 -10.91
CA TRP A 5 7.12 -0.72 -10.32
C TRP A 5 8.45 -0.28 -10.93
N ASP A 6 8.73 1.02 -10.84
CA ASP A 6 10.04 1.56 -11.17
C ASP A 6 11.09 1.10 -10.11
N PRO A 7 12.20 0.45 -10.50
CA PRO A 7 13.22 -0.02 -9.56
C PRO A 7 13.90 1.10 -8.74
N ASN A 8 14.10 2.28 -9.34
CA ASN A 8 14.67 3.44 -8.64
C ASN A 8 13.68 3.95 -7.59
N LYS A 9 12.38 3.94 -7.90
CA LYS A 9 11.32 4.30 -6.96
C LYS A 9 11.25 3.30 -5.81
N ALA A 10 11.34 2.01 -6.10
CA ALA A 10 11.38 0.95 -5.09
C ALA A 10 12.59 1.11 -4.15
N ALA A 11 13.78 1.35 -4.70
CA ALA A 11 15.00 1.59 -3.91
C ALA A 11 14.89 2.85 -3.04
N ARG A 12 14.35 3.95 -3.58
CA ARG A 12 14.10 5.18 -2.82
C ARG A 12 13.08 4.97 -1.71
N ASN A 13 12.00 4.23 -1.99
CA ASN A 13 10.97 3.93 -1.00
C ASN A 13 11.55 3.09 0.13
N LEU A 14 12.32 2.05 -0.19
CA LEU A 14 13.00 1.22 0.80
C LEU A 14 13.92 2.04 1.69
N ARG A 15 14.74 2.93 1.11
CA ARG A 15 15.63 3.81 1.88
C ARG A 15 14.87 4.79 2.78
N LYS A 16 13.77 5.36 2.29
CA LYS A 16 13.00 6.38 3.02
C LYS A 16 12.09 5.79 4.10
N HIS A 17 11.47 4.64 3.83
CA HIS A 17 10.37 4.09 4.63
C HIS A 17 10.67 2.71 5.24
N GLY A 18 11.77 2.06 4.87
CA GLY A 18 12.10 0.71 5.37
C GLY A 18 11.12 -0.37 4.90
N VAL A 19 10.38 -0.11 3.82
CA VAL A 19 9.40 -1.03 3.22
C VAL A 19 9.78 -1.22 1.76
N SER A 20 10.04 -2.47 1.36
CA SER A 20 10.23 -2.82 -0.04
C SER A 20 8.88 -2.98 -0.73
N PHE A 21 8.83 -2.74 -2.04
CA PHE A 21 7.60 -2.97 -2.80
C PHE A 21 7.23 -4.45 -2.89
N THR A 22 8.21 -5.35 -2.88
CA THR A 22 7.96 -6.79 -2.72
C THR A 22 7.22 -7.12 -1.43
N GLU A 23 7.54 -6.45 -0.32
CA GLU A 23 6.78 -6.63 0.92
C GLU A 23 5.42 -5.95 0.85
N ALA A 24 5.35 -4.74 0.31
CA ALA A 24 4.09 -4.02 0.13
C ALA A 24 3.08 -4.82 -0.72
N ALA A 25 3.54 -5.55 -1.74
CA ALA A 25 2.70 -6.41 -2.56
C ALA A 25 2.01 -7.52 -1.74
N THR A 26 2.60 -7.98 -0.62
CA THR A 26 1.97 -8.99 0.25
C THR A 26 0.73 -8.47 0.99
N VAL A 27 0.52 -7.15 1.03
CA VAL A 27 -0.71 -6.56 1.62
C VAL A 27 -1.96 -6.94 0.82
N PHE A 28 -1.81 -7.17 -0.49
CA PHE A 28 -2.92 -7.59 -1.36
C PHE A 28 -3.38 -9.03 -1.07
N ASP A 29 -2.56 -9.82 -0.38
CA ASP A 29 -2.90 -11.17 0.08
C ASP A 29 -3.56 -11.16 1.47
N ASP A 30 -3.63 -10.00 2.15
CA ASP A 30 -4.28 -9.89 3.44
C ASP A 30 -5.82 -9.88 3.27
N PRO A 31 -6.54 -10.89 3.79
CA PRO A 31 -8.00 -10.95 3.67
C PRO A 31 -8.71 -9.83 4.44
N LEU A 32 -7.98 -9.15 5.32
CA LEU A 32 -8.45 -8.03 6.13
C LEU A 32 -8.08 -6.66 5.53
N SER A 33 -7.41 -6.65 4.39
CA SER A 33 -7.02 -5.40 3.74
C SER A 33 -8.22 -4.58 3.30
N VAL A 34 -8.06 -3.26 3.38
CA VAL A 34 -9.07 -2.28 2.99
C VAL A 34 -8.49 -1.42 1.87
N THR A 35 -9.23 -1.33 0.77
CA THR A 35 -8.86 -0.48 -0.37
C THR A 35 -9.80 0.72 -0.45
N VAL A 36 -9.23 1.92 -0.54
CA VAL A 36 -9.97 3.19 -0.66
C VAL A 36 -9.40 4.03 -1.81
N PRO A 37 -10.21 4.89 -2.45
CA PRO A 37 -9.69 5.90 -3.38
C PRO A 37 -8.66 6.79 -2.69
N ASP A 38 -7.56 7.12 -3.38
CA ASP A 38 -6.54 8.05 -2.88
C ASP A 38 -7.11 9.48 -2.96
N PRO A 39 -7.44 10.16 -1.85
CA PRO A 39 -8.06 11.49 -1.92
C PRO A 39 -7.12 12.58 -2.46
N ASP A 40 -5.81 12.32 -2.49
CA ASP A 40 -4.79 13.28 -2.91
C ASP A 40 -4.39 13.11 -4.40
N HIS A 41 -5.07 12.25 -5.17
CA HIS A 41 -4.70 12.02 -6.57
C HIS A 41 -5.18 13.17 -7.48
N SER A 42 -4.30 13.58 -8.40
CA SER A 42 -4.64 14.43 -9.54
C SER A 42 -5.55 13.70 -10.51
N THR A 43 -6.49 14.41 -11.13
CA THR A 43 -7.57 13.90 -12.03
C THR A 43 -7.14 13.04 -13.22
N ASP A 44 -5.84 12.88 -13.47
CA ASP A 44 -5.30 12.15 -14.61
C ASP A 44 -4.98 10.66 -14.34
N GLU A 45 -4.97 10.20 -13.08
CA GLU A 45 -4.62 8.81 -12.77
C GLU A 45 -5.37 8.30 -11.52
N GLU A 46 -6.29 7.34 -11.70
CA GLU A 46 -7.01 6.70 -10.60
C GLU A 46 -6.03 5.98 -9.69
N ARG A 47 -5.74 6.59 -8.53
CA ARG A 47 -4.89 5.99 -7.50
C ARG A 47 -5.73 5.48 -6.37
N LEU A 48 -5.30 4.33 -5.87
CA LEU A 48 -5.93 3.61 -4.79
C LEU A 48 -4.92 3.47 -3.66
N ILE A 49 -5.45 3.46 -2.44
CA ILE A 49 -4.70 3.15 -1.24
C ILE A 49 -5.23 1.82 -0.72
N ILE A 50 -4.35 0.86 -0.51
CA ILE A 50 -4.65 -0.36 0.25
C ILE A 50 -3.92 -0.30 1.60
N VAL A 51 -4.66 -0.58 2.66
CA VAL A 51 -4.15 -0.71 4.02
C VAL A 51 -4.35 -2.16 4.45
N GLY A 52 -3.31 -2.77 5.00
CA GLY A 52 -3.39 -4.13 5.52
C GLY A 52 -2.06 -4.62 6.08
N GLN A 53 -2.04 -5.86 6.54
CA GLN A 53 -0.90 -6.49 7.17
C GLN A 53 -0.02 -7.22 6.15
N SER A 54 1.26 -6.88 6.10
CA SER A 54 2.24 -7.62 5.29
C SER A 54 2.58 -8.98 5.90
N HIS A 55 3.20 -9.86 5.12
CA HIS A 55 3.73 -11.14 5.63
C HIS A 55 4.76 -10.98 6.76
N LYS A 56 5.34 -9.78 6.93
CA LYS A 56 6.22 -9.46 8.07
C LYS A 56 5.45 -8.97 9.30
N ARG A 57 4.13 -9.11 9.32
CA ARG A 57 3.22 -8.64 10.39
C ARG A 57 3.32 -7.14 10.64
N ARG A 58 3.54 -6.35 9.57
CA ARG A 58 3.54 -4.90 9.64
C ARG A 58 2.28 -4.37 8.97
N LEU A 59 1.55 -3.47 9.65
CA LEU A 59 0.47 -2.72 9.02
C LEU A 59 1.07 -1.68 8.08
N LEU A 60 0.78 -1.81 6.80
CA LEU A 60 1.30 -0.97 5.73
C LEU A 60 0.16 -0.22 5.05
N ILE A 61 0.47 0.99 4.62
CA ILE A 61 -0.33 1.77 3.70
C ILE A 61 0.42 1.81 2.37
N VAL A 62 -0.26 1.39 1.31
CA VAL A 62 0.33 1.22 -0.03
C VAL A 62 -0.52 2.01 -1.02
N SER A 63 0.09 3.00 -1.66
CA SER A 63 -0.53 3.70 -2.80
C SER A 63 -0.14 2.98 -4.07
N PHE A 64 -1.12 2.68 -4.92
CA PHE A 64 -0.96 1.98 -6.18
C PHE A 64 -1.91 2.53 -7.25
N ALA A 65 -1.62 2.21 -8.50
CA ALA A 65 -2.56 2.39 -9.61
C ALA A 65 -2.92 1.01 -10.18
N GLU A 66 -4.18 0.85 -10.55
CA GLU A 66 -4.72 -0.38 -11.16
C GLU A 66 -5.00 -0.13 -12.65
N ARG A 67 -4.53 -1.03 -13.51
CA ARG A 67 -4.82 -1.02 -14.95
C ARG A 67 -5.11 -2.44 -15.43
N GLY A 68 -6.37 -2.84 -15.35
CA GLY A 68 -6.76 -4.23 -15.58
C GLY A 68 -6.11 -5.14 -14.54
N ASP A 69 -5.39 -6.19 -14.95
CA ASP A 69 -4.74 -7.14 -14.03
C ASP A 69 -3.38 -6.67 -13.48
N ARG A 70 -2.96 -5.43 -13.80
CA ARG A 70 -1.67 -4.86 -13.43
C ARG A 70 -1.78 -3.84 -12.32
N PHE A 71 -0.96 -4.03 -11.30
CA PHE A 71 -0.91 -3.22 -10.09
C PHE A 71 0.45 -2.53 -10.00
N GLY A 72 0.44 -1.23 -10.27
CA GLY A 72 1.62 -0.38 -10.22
C GLY A 72 1.84 0.16 -8.82
N ILE A 73 2.77 -0.39 -8.03
CA ILE A 73 3.04 0.14 -6.67
C ILE A 73 3.77 1.47 -6.76
N ILE A 74 3.17 2.50 -6.16
CA ILE A 74 3.64 3.89 -6.22
C ILE A 74 4.45 4.23 -4.97
N SER A 75 3.93 3.92 -3.78
CA SER A 75 4.63 4.13 -2.51
C SER A 75 4.13 3.19 -1.45
N ALA A 76 4.96 2.90 -0.46
CA ALA A 76 4.58 2.05 0.65
C ALA A 76 5.30 2.50 1.92
N ARG A 77 4.57 2.57 3.03
CA ARG A 77 5.15 2.83 4.35
C ARG A 77 4.39 2.09 5.42
N GLN A 78 5.02 1.94 6.57
CA GLN A 78 4.32 1.48 7.76
C GLN A 78 3.36 2.55 8.27
N LEU A 79 2.21 2.13 8.79
CA LEU A 79 1.31 3.02 9.52
C LEU A 79 2.01 3.55 10.76
N THR A 80 1.73 4.80 11.09
CA THR A 80 2.05 5.34 12.42
C THR A 80 1.15 4.68 13.46
N ARG A 81 1.52 4.77 14.75
CA ARG A 81 0.70 4.22 15.84
C ARG A 81 -0.73 4.80 15.86
N ALA A 82 -0.88 6.08 15.52
CA ALA A 82 -2.19 6.72 15.46
C ALA A 82 -3.05 6.17 14.32
N GLU A 83 -2.47 6.04 13.12
CA GLU A 83 -3.15 5.47 11.95
C GLU A 83 -3.51 3.99 12.17
N SER A 84 -2.59 3.22 12.79
CA SER A 84 -2.83 1.80 13.12
C SER A 84 -4.05 1.64 14.02
N LYS A 85 -4.14 2.49 15.06
CA LYS A 85 -5.28 2.47 15.99
C LYS A 85 -6.58 2.87 15.31
N ALA A 86 -6.55 3.88 14.43
CA ALA A 86 -7.72 4.29 13.67
C ALA A 86 -8.20 3.17 12.73
N TYR A 87 -7.27 2.53 12.01
CA TYR A 87 -7.56 1.39 11.13
C TYR A 87 -8.18 0.21 11.90
N GLU A 88 -7.61 -0.15 13.06
CA GLU A 88 -8.17 -1.20 13.92
C GLU A 88 -9.59 -0.86 14.41
N GLN A 89 -9.84 0.38 14.82
CA GLN A 89 -11.16 0.78 15.33
C GLN A 89 -12.24 0.85 14.25
N GLU A 90 -11.87 1.21 13.02
CA GLU A 90 -12.83 1.47 11.95
C GLU A 90 -13.14 0.23 11.11
N TYR A 91 -12.20 -0.74 11.05
CA TYR A 91 -12.31 -1.91 10.17
C TYR A 91 -12.15 -3.26 10.88
N HIS A 92 -11.81 -3.30 12.17
CA HIS A 92 -11.64 -4.52 12.97
C HIS A 92 -12.39 -4.47 14.31
N GLU A 93 -13.70 -4.68 14.26
CA GLU A 93 -14.53 -5.07 15.42
C GLU A 93 -14.93 -6.55 15.38
#